data_AF-A0A2A2DK87-F1
#
_entry.id   AF-A0A2A2DK87-F1
#
_cell.length_a   1.000
_cell.length_b   1.000
_cell.length_c   1.000
_cell.angle_alpha   90.00
_cell.angle_beta   90.00
_cell.angle_gamma   90.00
#
_symmetry.space_group_name_H-M   'P 1'
#
loop_
_entity.id
_entity.type
_entity.pdbx_description
1 polymer ?
#
loop_
_entity_poly.entity_id
_entity_poly.type
_entity_poly.pdbx_seq_one_letter_code
_entity_poly.pdbx_strand_id
1 'polypeptide(L)' 'MKRAEIKNRHADGVTFDTQIVPNPANTKEWIVLFKKDEGLSFFLVDEHEQVESFSCLDEVVQVLRELGIKNAEVHF' A
#
# COMPACT_ATOMS: atom_id res chain seq x y z
N MET A 1 -5.37 -6.23 -0.75
CA MET A 1 -5.71 -5.86 -2.14
C MET A 1 -4.47 -6.06 -3.00
N LYS A 2 -4.61 -6.74 -4.14
CA LYS A 2 -3.47 -7.01 -5.02
C LYS A 2 -3.08 -5.77 -5.81
N ARG A 3 -1.80 -5.67 -6.16
CA ARG A 3 -1.24 -4.61 -7.03
C ARG A 3 -2.07 -4.36 -8.30
N ALA A 4 -2.50 -5.43 -8.96
CA ALA A 4 -3.29 -5.36 -10.18
C ALA A 4 -4.66 -4.71 -9.97
N GLU A 5 -5.31 -4.97 -8.83
CA GLU A 5 -6.60 -4.40 -8.50
C GLU A 5 -6.49 -2.91 -8.18
N ILE A 6 -5.43 -2.51 -7.47
CA ILE A 6 -5.13 -1.10 -7.18
C ILE A 6 -4.91 -0.33 -8.49
N LYS A 7 -4.11 -0.89 -9.42
CA LYS A 7 -3.90 -0.28 -10.75
C LYS A 7 -5.21 -0.10 -11.52
N ASN A 8 -6.07 -1.11 -11.54
CA ASN A 8 -7.37 -1.02 -12.22
C ASN A 8 -8.26 0.04 -11.60
N ARG A 9 -8.38 0.09 -10.28
CA ARG A 9 -9.21 1.08 -9.58
C ARG A 9 -8.65 2.50 -9.74
N HIS A 10 -7.33 2.65 -9.74
CA HIS A 10 -6.69 3.93 -9.98
C HIS A 10 -6.86 4.40 -11.43
N ALA A 11 -6.90 3.48 -12.40
CA ALA A 11 -7.25 3.78 -13.79
C ALA A 11 -8.72 4.20 -13.95
N ASP A 12 -9.61 3.67 -13.10
CA ASP A 12 -11.03 4.06 -13.01
C ASP A 12 -11.24 5.41 -12.30
N GLY A 13 -10.17 6.04 -11.80
CA GLY A 13 -10.21 7.33 -11.11
C GLY A 13 -10.48 7.23 -9.61
N VAL A 14 -10.49 6.02 -9.04
CA VAL A 14 -10.63 5.82 -7.60
C VAL A 14 -9.33 6.21 -6.90
N THR A 15 -9.42 7.17 -5.99
CA THR A 15 -8.32 7.57 -5.12
C THR A 15 -8.36 6.77 -3.83
N PHE A 16 -7.18 6.31 -3.41
CA PHE A 16 -6.98 5.68 -2.11
C PHE A 16 -6.07 6.57 -1.29
N ASP A 17 -6.45 6.77 -0.04
CA ASP A 17 -5.55 7.34 0.93
C ASP A 17 -4.51 6.27 1.30
N THR A 18 -3.24 6.54 1.03
CA THR A 18 -2.18 5.53 1.18
C THR A 18 -1.37 5.84 2.41
N GLN A 19 -1.26 4.88 3.31
CA GLN A 19 -0.49 5.00 4.54
C GLN A 19 0.57 3.90 4.59
N ILE A 20 1.78 4.26 4.98
CA ILE A 20 2.90 3.35 5.20
C ILE A 20 3.09 3.26 6.70
N VAL A 21 2.99 2.05 7.25
CA VAL A 21 3.09 1.78 8.68
C VAL A 21 4.14 0.70 8.93
N PRO A 22 4.82 0.69 10.10
CA PRO A 22 5.73 -0.40 10.45
C PRO A 22 4.95 -1.71 10.60
N ASN A 23 5.55 -2.81 10.16
CA ASN A 23 4.96 -4.13 10.28
C ASN A 23 4.89 -4.51 11.77
N PRO A 24 3.70 -4.82 12.34
CA PRO A 24 3.57 -5.21 13.74
C PRO A 24 4.31 -6.52 14.07
N ALA A 25 4.56 -7.39 13.07
CA ALA A 25 5.36 -8.59 13.25
C ALA A 25 6.88 -8.30 13.25
N ASN A 26 7.31 -7.21 12.60
CA ASN A 26 8.71 -6.83 12.50
C ASN A 26 8.83 -5.32 12.26
N THR A 27 9.18 -4.57 13.30
CA THR A 27 9.26 -3.10 13.25
C THR A 27 10.33 -2.55 12.31
N LYS A 28 11.18 -3.41 11.74
CA LYS A 28 12.15 -3.02 10.70
C LYS A 28 11.58 -3.09 9.29
N GLU A 29 10.39 -3.66 9.14
CA GLU A 29 9.71 -3.75 7.86
C GLU A 29 8.53 -2.78 7.80
N TRP A 30 8.17 -2.40 6.58
CA TRP A 30 7.11 -1.46 6.27
C TRP A 30 6.02 -2.18 5.51
N ILE A 31 4.77 -1.87 5.81
CA ILE A 31 3.60 -2.39 5.09
C ILE A 31 2.76 -1.21 4.60
N VAL A 32 2.09 -1.43 3.48
CA VAL A 32 1.22 -0.42 2.86
C VAL A 32 -0.23 -0.69 3.18
N LEU A 33 -0.92 0.33 3.67
CA LEU A 33 -2.33 0.37 3.95
C LEU A 33 -3.02 1.36 3.00
N PHE A 34 -4.05 0.89 2.31
CA PHE A 34 -4.91 1.71 1.47
C PHE A 34 -6.25 1.92 2.16
N LYS A 35 -6.56 3.15 2.52
CA LYS A 35 -7.87 3.57 3.04
C LYS A 35 -8.77 4.03 1.90
N LYS A 36 -10.00 3.52 1.90
CA LYS A 36 -11.11 4.00 1.08
C LYS A 36 -12.02 4.88 1.95
N ASP A 37 -12.68 5.85 1.31
CA ASP A 37 -13.59 6.85 1.89
C ASP A 37 -14.68 6.30 2.85
N GLU A 38 -14.98 5.01 2.80
CA GLU A 38 -16.04 4.36 3.61
C GLU A 38 -15.48 3.52 4.78
N GLY A 39 -14.32 3.89 5.35
CA GLY A 39 -13.73 3.22 6.51
C GLY A 39 -13.17 1.82 6.23
N LEU A 40 -13.18 1.39 4.97
CA LEU A 40 -12.57 0.14 4.55
C LEU A 40 -11.10 0.39 4.24
N SER A 41 -10.24 -0.25 5.03
CA SER A 41 -8.79 -0.21 4.86
C SER A 41 -8.31 -1.57 4.36
N PHE A 42 -7.42 -1.57 3.38
CA PHE A 42 -6.89 -2.79 2.77
C PHE A 42 -5.36 -2.75 2.78
N PHE A 43 -4.73 -3.86 3.16
CA PHE A 43 -3.28 -3.99 3.02
C PHE A 43 -2.89 -4.33 1.58
N LEU A 44 -1.70 -3.91 1.16
CA LEU A 44 -1.08 -4.44 -0.04
C LEU A 44 -0.75 -5.92 0.19
N VAL A 45 -1.24 -6.79 -0.69
CA VAL A 45 -0.93 -8.22 -0.65
C VAL A 45 -0.38 -8.69 -1.98
N ASP A 46 0.50 -9.68 -1.89
CA ASP A 46 1.08 -10.37 -3.03
C ASP A 46 0.07 -11.35 -3.69
N GLU A 47 0.45 -12.02 -4.77
CA GLU A 47 -0.33 -13.05 -5.45
C GLU A 47 -0.81 -14.17 -4.50
N HIS A 48 -0.01 -14.49 -3.48
CA HIS A 48 -0.31 -15.46 -2.43
C HIS A 48 -1.20 -14.92 -1.29
N GLU A 49 -1.80 -13.74 -1.44
CA GLU A 49 -2.66 -13.11 -0.41
C GLU A 49 -1.93 -12.79 0.91
N GLN A 50 -0.59 -12.83 0.90
CA GLN A 50 0.25 -12.42 2.01
C GLN A 50 0.50 -10.93 1.97
N VAL A 51 0.43 -10.27 3.13
CA VAL A 51 0.75 -8.85 3.26
C VAL A 51 2.18 -8.62 2.79
N GLU A 52 2.36 -7.73 1.82
CA GLU A 52 3.69 -7.34 1.38
C GLU A 52 4.36 -6.48 2.45
N SER A 53 5.49 -6.97 2.95
CA SER A 53 6.40 -6.24 3.82
C SER A 53 7.67 -5.86 3.08
N PHE A 54 8.16 -4.65 3.34
CA PHE A 54 9.30 -4.07 2.67
C PHE A 54 10.37 -3.75 3.69
N SER A 55 11.64 -4.02 3.38
CA SER A 55 12.73 -3.75 4.33
C SER A 55 13.03 -2.24 4.42
N CYS A 56 12.78 -1.51 3.35
CA CYS A 56 13.06 -0.08 3.26
C CYS A 56 11.87 0.71 2.69
N LEU A 57 11.73 1.96 3.13
CA LEU A 57 10.71 2.88 2.62
C LEU A 57 10.90 3.16 1.11
N ASP A 58 12.14 3.15 0.61
CA ASP A 58 12.44 3.39 -0.81
C ASP A 58 11.77 2.34 -1.72
N GLU A 59 11.79 1.07 -1.31
CA GLU A 59 11.10 -0.02 -2.03
C GLU A 59 9.59 0.23 -2.07
N VAL A 60 9.02 0.69 -0.96
CA VAL A 60 7.61 1.05 -0.88
C VAL A 60 7.28 2.18 -1.86
N VAL A 61 8.09 3.24 -1.87
CA VAL A 61 7.89 4.39 -2.76
C VAL A 61 7.96 3.98 -4.23
N GLN A 62 8.89 3.09 -4.59
CA GLN A 62 8.96 2.56 -5.95
C GLN A 62 7.66 1.83 -6.33
N VAL A 63 7.18 0.93 -5.47
CA VAL A 63 5.92 0.20 -5.72
C VAL A 63 4.75 1.16 -5.84
N LEU A 64 4.62 2.14 -4.94
CA LEU A 64 3.54 3.12 -4.99
C LEU A 64 3.55 3.93 -6.29
N ARG A 65 4.74 4.33 -6.76
CA ARG A 65 4.90 5.01 -8.05
C ARG A 65 4.46 4.14 -9.22
N GLU A 66 4.82 2.85 -9.21
CA GLU A 66 4.39 1.89 -10.24
C GLU A 66 2.87 1.65 -10.23
N LEU A 67 2.24 1.78 -9.05
CA LEU A 67 0.79 1.70 -8.87
C LEU A 67 0.06 3.00 -9.28
N GLY A 68 0.79 4.08 -9.55
CA GLY A 68 0.23 5.39 -9.91
C GLY A 68 -0.21 6.23 -8.70
N ILE A 69 0.10 5.79 -7.49
CA ILE A 69 -0.21 6.50 -6.25
C ILE A 69 0.68 7.74 -6.15
N LYS A 70 0.06 8.89 -5.93
CA LYS A 70 0.73 10.21 -5.94
C LYS A 70 1.16 10.68 -4.56
N ASN A 71 0.49 10.23 -3.51
CA ASN A 71 0.73 10.64 -2.13
C ASN A 71 0.66 9.41 -1.22
N ALA A 72 1.48 9.44 -0.16
CA ALA A 72 1.40 8.46 0.90
C ALA A 72 1.84 9.10 2.22
N GLU A 73 1.12 8.81 3.29
CA GLU A 73 1.46 9.22 4.65
C GLU A 73 2.33 8.15 5.31
N VAL A 74 3.46 8.55 5.88
CA VAL A 74 4.33 7.63 6.62
C VAL A 74 4.07 7.80 8.11
N HIS A 75 3.73 6.70 8.77
CA HIS A 75 3.59 6.64 10.22
C HIS A 75 4.79 5.91 10.81
N PHE A 76 5.39 6.52 11.84
CA PHE A 76 6.52 5.98 12.59
C PHE A 76 6.06 5.51 13.97
#